data_AF-A0A3B8HII5-F1
#
_entry.id   AF-A0A3B8HII5-F1
#
_cell.length_a   1.000
_cell.length_b   1.000
_cell.length_c   1.000
_cell.angle_alpha   90.00
_cell.angle_beta   90.00
_cell.angle_gamma   90.00
#
_symmetry.space_group_name_H-M   'P 1'
#
loop_
_entity.id
_entity.type
_entity.pdbx_description
1 polymer ?
#
loop_
_entity_poly.entity_id
_entity_poly.type
_entity_poly.pdbx_seq_one_letter_code
_entity_poly.pdbx_strand_id
1 'polypeptide(L)'
;MNKRWCAQKNQSPGGPQQDRQLSTDGCLSGAARRGCYTLGRKYAGVASGLRRRFLEIRTRQRDWPTVTAMQVDEFIRQPSKQSFTDCRKSAEKVNAWPGGREGLLEYLETGKRPWKKPEWSLPETGLGEPEANPHERFPRVARLIDIAILEKQPDKVLHWYDRLSLERSAWQHAVDADRIATAVKTFAPERAVVIWKNRAESLIAQVNPSAYQEAAVYLRKAGQVMTSLKT
;
A
#
# COMPACT_ATOMS: atom_id res chain seq x y z
N MET A 1 -17.82 -19.40 -68.18
CA MET A 1 -17.24 -20.42 -67.27
C MET A 1 -16.52 -19.70 -66.14
N ASN A 2 -17.13 -19.62 -64.95
CA ASN A 2 -16.61 -18.84 -63.82
C ASN A 2 -16.52 -19.74 -62.58
N LYS A 3 -15.31 -19.92 -62.04
CA LYS A 3 -15.04 -20.84 -60.91
C LYS A 3 -15.31 -20.13 -59.58
N ARG A 4 -16.18 -20.76 -58.78
CA ARG A 4 -16.48 -20.44 -57.38
C ARG A 4 -15.23 -20.53 -56.50
N TRP A 5 -14.99 -19.51 -55.68
CA TRP A 5 -14.22 -19.60 -54.43
C TRP A 5 -15.13 -19.14 -53.29
N CYS A 6 -15.60 -20.06 -52.46
CA CYS A 6 -16.20 -19.77 -51.17
C CYS A 6 -15.09 -19.85 -50.12
N ALA A 7 -14.70 -18.71 -49.53
CA ALA A 7 -13.87 -18.68 -48.33
C ALA A 7 -14.76 -18.89 -47.10
N GLN A 8 -14.55 -20.03 -46.44
CA GLN A 8 -15.17 -20.44 -45.19
C GLN A 8 -14.71 -19.50 -44.05
N LYS A 9 -15.65 -18.86 -43.37
CA LYS A 9 -15.38 -18.17 -42.09
C LYS A 9 -15.11 -19.23 -41.03
N ASN A 10 -13.89 -19.27 -40.50
CA ASN A 10 -13.56 -20.00 -39.28
C ASN A 10 -14.24 -19.33 -38.08
N GLN A 11 -15.33 -19.92 -37.59
CA GLN A 11 -15.85 -19.68 -36.24
C GLN A 11 -15.01 -20.50 -35.25
N SER A 12 -14.28 -19.83 -34.36
CA SER A 12 -13.70 -20.46 -33.17
C SER A 12 -14.82 -20.84 -32.18
N PRO A 13 -14.75 -22.00 -31.50
CA PRO A 13 -15.80 -22.44 -30.60
C PRO A 13 -15.61 -21.79 -29.22
N GLY A 14 -16.26 -20.66 -28.98
CA GLY A 14 -16.58 -20.22 -27.61
C GLY A 14 -17.75 -21.06 -27.11
N GLY A 15 -17.49 -22.02 -26.23
CA GLY A 15 -18.51 -22.95 -25.75
C GLY A 15 -19.58 -22.27 -24.87
N PRO A 16 -20.81 -22.81 -24.82
CA PRO A 16 -21.93 -22.25 -24.04
C PRO A 16 -21.72 -22.22 -22.52
N GLN A 17 -20.65 -22.85 -22.00
CA GLN A 17 -20.24 -22.71 -20.59
C GLN A 17 -19.54 -21.37 -20.32
N GLN A 18 -18.77 -20.84 -21.27
CA GLN A 18 -18.01 -19.60 -21.10
C GLN A 18 -18.93 -18.38 -21.12
N ASP A 19 -19.91 -18.37 -22.03
CA ASP A 19 -20.95 -17.33 -22.08
C ASP A 19 -21.92 -17.39 -20.90
N ARG A 20 -22.23 -18.60 -20.40
CA ARG A 20 -23.09 -18.77 -19.21
C ARG A 20 -22.37 -18.34 -17.92
N GLN A 21 -21.05 -18.58 -17.81
CA GLN A 21 -20.21 -18.05 -16.72
C GLN A 21 -20.08 -16.53 -16.76
N LEU A 22 -19.85 -15.93 -17.93
CA LEU A 22 -19.80 -14.46 -18.10
C LEU A 22 -21.15 -13.79 -17.75
N SER A 23 -22.28 -14.45 -18.07
CA SER A 23 -23.63 -13.97 -17.74
C SER A 23 -23.95 -14.06 -16.24
N THR A 24 -23.58 -15.17 -15.56
CA THR A 24 -23.72 -15.28 -14.11
C THR A 24 -22.79 -14.31 -13.37
N ASP A 25 -21.59 -14.10 -13.90
CA ASP A 25 -20.59 -13.20 -13.34
C ASP A 25 -20.99 -11.72 -13.48
N GLY A 26 -21.62 -11.33 -14.58
CA GLY A 26 -22.21 -10.00 -14.77
C GLY A 26 -23.31 -9.72 -13.73
N CYS A 27 -24.19 -10.69 -13.49
CA CYS A 27 -25.28 -10.55 -12.52
C CYS A 27 -24.77 -10.54 -11.05
N LEU A 28 -23.79 -11.39 -10.72
CA LEU A 28 -23.11 -11.41 -9.44
C LEU A 28 -22.32 -10.12 -9.19
N SER A 29 -21.68 -9.56 -10.22
CA SER A 29 -20.97 -8.28 -10.12
C SER A 29 -21.93 -7.13 -9.83
N GLY A 30 -23.10 -7.08 -10.47
CA GLY A 30 -24.12 -6.08 -10.20
C GLY A 30 -24.72 -6.18 -8.79
N ALA A 31 -24.97 -7.41 -8.30
CA ALA A 31 -25.49 -7.64 -6.96
C ALA A 31 -24.46 -7.33 -5.87
N ALA A 32 -23.20 -7.70 -6.06
CA ALA A 32 -22.11 -7.37 -5.15
C ALA A 32 -21.83 -5.86 -5.09
N ARG A 33 -21.89 -5.17 -6.23
CA ARG A 33 -21.75 -3.70 -6.34
C ARG A 33 -22.83 -2.99 -5.52
N ARG A 34 -24.09 -3.42 -5.68
CA ARG A 34 -25.22 -2.93 -4.88
C ARG A 34 -25.06 -3.26 -3.39
N GLY A 35 -24.60 -4.48 -3.06
CA GLY A 35 -24.34 -4.91 -1.68
C GLY A 35 -23.28 -4.06 -0.99
N CYS A 36 -22.15 -3.77 -1.64
CA CYS A 36 -21.12 -2.87 -1.09
C CYS A 36 -21.66 -1.45 -0.86
N TYR A 37 -22.48 -0.95 -1.78
CA TYR A 37 -23.10 0.37 -1.67
C TYR A 37 -24.16 0.45 -0.55
N THR A 38 -25.03 -0.56 -0.42
CA THR A 38 -26.15 -0.54 0.54
C THR A 38 -25.77 -1.03 1.94
N LEU A 39 -24.91 -2.04 2.06
CA LEU A 39 -24.46 -2.60 3.34
C LEU A 39 -23.21 -1.89 3.89
N GLY A 40 -22.45 -1.18 3.03
CA GLY A 40 -21.25 -0.43 3.39
C GLY A 40 -21.46 0.58 4.51
N ARG A 41 -22.64 1.21 4.54
CA ARG A 41 -23.02 2.21 5.55
C ARG A 41 -23.40 1.64 6.91
N LYS A 42 -23.83 0.37 6.98
CA LYS A 42 -24.34 -0.24 8.23
C LYS A 42 -23.40 -1.28 8.84
N TYR A 43 -22.55 -1.93 8.04
CA TYR A 43 -21.67 -3.01 8.51
C TYR A 43 -20.31 -2.99 7.80
N ALA A 44 -19.36 -2.22 8.34
CA ALA A 44 -18.02 -2.06 7.76
C ALA A 44 -17.27 -3.41 7.55
N GLY A 45 -17.46 -4.38 8.45
CA GLY A 45 -16.87 -5.72 8.33
C GLY A 45 -17.49 -6.60 7.24
N VAL A 46 -18.79 -6.44 6.97
CA VAL A 46 -19.47 -7.15 5.87
C VAL A 46 -19.02 -6.56 4.53
N ALA A 47 -18.83 -5.23 4.48
CA ALA A 47 -18.35 -4.55 3.29
C ALA A 47 -16.90 -4.97 2.92
N SER A 48 -16.00 -5.14 3.89
CA SER A 48 -14.64 -5.61 3.63
C SER A 48 -14.61 -7.07 3.15
N GLY A 49 -15.44 -7.94 3.72
CA GLY A 49 -15.61 -9.32 3.25
C GLY A 49 -16.12 -9.39 1.81
N LEU A 50 -17.11 -8.56 1.46
CA LEU A 50 -17.66 -8.47 0.10
C LEU A 50 -16.62 -7.94 -0.91
N ARG A 51 -15.89 -6.87 -0.57
CA ARG A 51 -14.79 -6.36 -1.41
C ARG A 51 -13.75 -7.43 -1.71
N ARG A 52 -13.34 -8.21 -0.70
CA ARG A 52 -12.40 -9.32 -0.87
C ARG A 52 -12.93 -10.38 -1.83
N ARG A 53 -14.18 -10.80 -1.67
CA ARG A 53 -14.80 -11.77 -2.59
C ARG A 53 -14.90 -11.23 -4.02
N PHE A 54 -15.21 -9.95 -4.17
CA PHE A 54 -15.26 -9.32 -5.49
C PHE A 54 -13.87 -9.26 -6.15
N LEU A 55 -12.83 -8.99 -5.35
CA LEU A 55 -11.44 -8.99 -5.81
C LEU A 55 -11.02 -10.39 -6.28
N GLU A 56 -11.39 -11.43 -5.53
CA GLU A 56 -11.14 -12.84 -5.91
C GLU A 56 -11.79 -13.19 -7.25
N ILE A 57 -13.05 -12.77 -7.46
CA ILE A 57 -13.78 -12.98 -8.73
C ILE A 57 -13.07 -12.28 -9.89
N ARG A 58 -12.76 -10.97 -9.75
CA ARG A 58 -12.08 -10.19 -10.80
C ARG A 58 -10.68 -10.72 -11.10
N THR A 59 -9.98 -11.22 -10.09
CA THR A 59 -8.68 -11.87 -10.26
C THR A 59 -8.80 -13.16 -11.08
N ARG A 60 -9.82 -14.00 -10.81
CA ARG A 60 -10.07 -15.23 -11.59
C ARG A 60 -10.45 -14.92 -13.03
N GLN A 61 -11.21 -13.84 -13.25
CA GLN A 61 -11.56 -13.34 -14.58
C GLN A 61 -10.38 -12.69 -15.33
N ARG A 62 -9.23 -12.49 -14.66
CA ARG A 62 -8.06 -11.77 -15.19
C ARG A 62 -8.36 -10.33 -15.62
N ASP A 63 -9.36 -9.71 -14.99
CA ASP A 63 -9.69 -8.30 -15.19
C ASP A 63 -8.71 -7.44 -14.37
N TRP A 64 -7.45 -7.39 -14.83
CA TRP A 64 -6.37 -6.70 -14.15
C TRP A 64 -6.62 -5.19 -13.95
N PRO A 65 -7.19 -4.43 -14.90
CA PRO A 65 -7.50 -3.02 -14.69
C PRO A 65 -8.45 -2.79 -13.50
N THR A 66 -9.54 -3.58 -13.41
CA THR A 66 -10.48 -3.49 -12.28
C THR A 66 -9.83 -3.96 -10.98
N VAL A 67 -9.04 -5.03 -11.02
CA VAL A 67 -8.29 -5.52 -9.85
C VAL A 67 -7.36 -4.44 -9.30
N THR A 68 -6.61 -3.75 -10.16
CA THR A 68 -5.71 -2.66 -9.75
C THR A 68 -6.49 -1.50 -9.15
N ALA A 69 -7.60 -1.10 -9.76
CA ALA A 69 -8.46 -0.04 -9.23
C ALA A 69 -9.00 -0.40 -7.83
N MET A 70 -9.40 -1.65 -7.62
CA MET A 70 -9.88 -2.15 -6.33
C MET A 70 -8.78 -2.22 -5.27
N GLN A 71 -7.56 -2.59 -5.65
CA GLN A 71 -6.41 -2.59 -4.75
C GLN A 71 -6.07 -1.18 -4.28
N VAL A 72 -6.12 -0.19 -5.18
CA VAL A 72 -5.92 1.23 -4.84
C VAL A 72 -7.01 1.73 -3.88
N ASP A 73 -8.27 1.37 -4.13
CA ASP A 73 -9.39 1.70 -3.24
C ASP A 73 -9.18 1.11 -1.83
N GLU A 74 -8.74 -0.15 -1.74
CA GLU A 74 -8.44 -0.80 -0.47
C GLU A 74 -7.25 -0.13 0.25
N PHE A 75 -6.21 0.27 -0.49
CA PHE A 75 -5.10 1.02 0.09
C PHE A 75 -5.56 2.35 0.70
N ILE A 76 -6.44 3.09 0.03
CA ILE A 76 -6.92 4.39 0.52
C ILE A 76 -7.76 4.21 1.79
N ARG A 77 -8.58 3.16 1.85
CA ARG A 77 -9.37 2.81 3.04
C ARG A 77 -8.48 2.38 4.20
N GLN A 78 -7.47 1.55 3.94
CA GLN A 78 -6.60 0.98 4.97
C GLN A 78 -5.13 0.94 4.51
N PRO A 79 -4.41 2.08 4.57
CA PRO A 79 -3.03 2.14 4.12
C PRO A 79 -2.15 1.19 4.93
N SER A 80 -1.51 0.24 4.24
CA SER A 80 -0.62 -0.75 4.84
C SER A 80 0.49 -1.14 3.86
N LYS A 81 1.57 -1.74 4.39
CA LYS A 81 2.65 -2.29 3.55
C LYS A 81 2.12 -3.34 2.58
N GLN A 82 1.23 -4.19 3.07
CA GLN A 82 0.65 -5.28 2.28
C GLN A 82 -0.19 -4.73 1.12
N SER A 83 -1.13 -3.81 1.41
CA SER A 83 -1.96 -3.18 0.37
C SER A 83 -1.12 -2.42 -0.66
N PHE A 84 -0.01 -1.76 -0.25
CA PHE A 84 0.91 -1.14 -1.19
C PHE A 84 1.59 -2.15 -2.12
N THR A 85 2.06 -3.29 -1.58
CA THR A 85 2.67 -4.35 -2.40
C THR A 85 1.66 -5.01 -3.34
N ASP A 86 0.40 -5.14 -2.91
CA ASP A 86 -0.65 -5.74 -3.73
C ASP A 86 -1.11 -4.80 -4.84
N CYS A 87 -1.15 -3.48 -4.57
CA CYS A 87 -1.30 -2.44 -5.60
C CYS A 87 -0.16 -2.53 -6.63
N ARG A 88 1.09 -2.65 -6.17
CA ARG A 88 2.24 -2.77 -7.07
C ARG A 88 2.12 -3.98 -8.00
N LYS A 89 1.89 -5.16 -7.44
CA LYS A 89 1.78 -6.42 -8.21
C LYS A 89 0.66 -6.38 -9.26
N SER A 90 -0.45 -5.73 -8.96
CA SER A 90 -1.58 -5.60 -9.90
C SER A 90 -1.33 -4.51 -10.94
N ALA A 91 -0.80 -3.36 -10.53
CA ALA A 91 -0.48 -2.25 -11.43
C ALA A 91 0.64 -2.57 -12.42
N GLU A 92 1.63 -3.38 -12.03
CA GLU A 92 2.69 -3.86 -12.93
C GLU A 92 2.12 -4.70 -14.09
N LYS A 93 1.01 -5.43 -13.88
CA LYS A 93 0.36 -6.21 -14.95
C LYS A 93 -0.33 -5.37 -16.02
N VAL A 94 -0.62 -4.11 -15.71
CA VAL A 94 -1.29 -3.15 -16.61
C VAL A 94 -0.39 -1.96 -16.95
N ASN A 95 0.91 -2.04 -16.62
CA ASN A 95 1.90 -0.97 -16.83
C ASN A 95 1.51 0.40 -16.25
N ALA A 96 0.64 0.43 -15.24
CA ALA A 96 0.12 1.66 -14.63
C ALA A 96 0.83 2.03 -13.31
N TRP A 97 1.89 1.30 -12.93
CA TRP A 97 2.53 1.46 -11.63
C TRP A 97 3.15 2.84 -11.37
N PRO A 98 3.87 3.49 -12.31
CA PRO A 98 4.48 4.80 -12.02
C PRO A 98 3.45 5.86 -11.62
N GLY A 99 2.37 6.01 -12.40
CA GLY A 99 1.28 6.95 -12.10
C GLY A 99 0.47 6.54 -10.87
N GLY A 100 0.23 5.23 -10.71
CA GLY A 100 -0.41 4.67 -9.51
C GLY A 100 0.36 5.00 -8.24
N ARG A 101 1.68 4.75 -8.24
CA ARG A 101 2.59 4.99 -7.12
C ARG A 101 2.61 6.47 -6.72
N GLU A 102 2.72 7.38 -7.68
CA GLU A 102 2.72 8.81 -7.41
C GLU A 102 1.40 9.25 -6.76
N GLY A 103 0.26 8.80 -7.30
CA GLY A 103 -1.05 9.09 -6.73
C GLY A 103 -1.24 8.52 -5.31
N LEU A 104 -0.69 7.33 -5.04
CA LEU A 104 -0.71 6.73 -3.70
C LEU A 104 0.16 7.49 -2.70
N LEU A 105 1.35 7.96 -3.12
CA LEU A 105 2.23 8.75 -2.26
C LEU A 105 1.65 10.13 -1.98
N GLU A 106 1.11 10.82 -2.99
CA GLU A 106 0.46 12.12 -2.78
C GLU A 106 -0.76 12.01 -1.87
N TYR A 107 -1.51 10.91 -1.94
CA TYR A 107 -2.57 10.64 -0.98
C TYR A 107 -2.03 10.58 0.45
N LEU A 108 -0.92 9.89 0.69
CA LEU A 108 -0.32 9.86 2.03
C LEU A 108 0.23 11.22 2.49
N GLU A 109 0.67 12.06 1.56
CA GLU A 109 1.24 13.38 1.88
C GLU A 109 0.16 14.44 2.11
N THR A 110 -0.90 14.46 1.30
CA THR A 110 -1.87 15.56 1.21
C THR A 110 -3.32 15.13 1.47
N GLY A 111 -3.61 13.84 1.42
CA GLY A 111 -4.98 13.31 1.46
C GLY A 111 -5.74 13.37 0.14
N LYS A 112 -5.14 13.90 -0.94
CA LYS A 112 -5.76 13.93 -2.26
C LYS A 112 -5.82 12.54 -2.86
N ARG A 113 -7.02 12.15 -3.31
CA ARG A 113 -7.27 10.83 -3.90
C ARG A 113 -6.83 10.80 -5.37
N PRO A 114 -6.25 9.69 -5.85
CA PRO A 114 -5.64 9.63 -7.16
C PRO A 114 -6.65 9.72 -8.31
N TRP A 115 -7.89 9.25 -8.13
CA TRP A 115 -8.95 9.34 -9.16
C TRP A 115 -9.53 10.75 -9.37
N LYS A 116 -9.16 11.73 -8.54
CA LYS A 116 -9.54 13.14 -8.78
C LYS A 116 -8.65 13.81 -9.84
N LYS A 117 -7.61 13.11 -10.30
CA LYS A 117 -6.69 13.59 -11.32
C LYS A 117 -7.15 13.17 -12.71
N PRO A 118 -7.04 14.06 -13.71
CA PRO A 118 -7.32 13.70 -15.10
C PRO A 118 -6.35 12.65 -15.66
N GLU A 119 -5.16 12.51 -15.08
CA GLU A 119 -4.15 11.50 -15.46
C GLU A 119 -4.47 10.07 -14.95
N TRP A 120 -5.58 9.88 -14.22
CA TRP A 120 -5.95 8.57 -13.69
C TRP A 120 -6.63 7.69 -14.74
N SER A 121 -5.92 6.64 -15.18
CA SER A 121 -6.35 5.77 -16.29
C SER A 121 -7.08 4.49 -15.88
N LEU A 122 -7.38 4.29 -14.59
CA LEU A 122 -8.00 3.05 -14.09
C LEU A 122 -9.53 3.13 -14.08
N PRO A 123 -10.24 2.02 -14.39
CA PRO A 123 -11.70 2.01 -14.48
C PRO A 123 -12.35 2.22 -13.11
N GLU A 124 -13.61 2.66 -13.13
CA GLU A 124 -14.41 2.77 -11.91
C GLU A 124 -14.65 1.39 -11.28
N THR A 125 -14.20 1.23 -10.04
CA THR A 125 -14.43 0.01 -9.24
C THR A 125 -15.93 -0.21 -8.97
N GLY A 126 -16.68 0.90 -8.87
CA GLY A 126 -18.06 0.97 -8.41
C GLY A 126 -18.31 0.38 -7.03
N LEU A 127 -17.29 0.35 -6.18
CA LEU A 127 -17.42 -0.01 -4.77
C LEU A 127 -17.97 1.15 -3.91
N GLY A 128 -18.33 2.27 -4.54
CA GLY A 128 -18.60 3.54 -3.88
C GLY A 128 -17.31 4.18 -3.37
N GLU A 129 -17.23 5.52 -3.37
CA GLU A 129 -16.04 6.19 -2.86
C GLU A 129 -15.81 5.84 -1.37
N PRO A 130 -14.56 5.71 -0.92
CA PRO A 130 -14.24 5.66 0.49
C PRO A 130 -14.86 6.87 1.21
N GLU A 131 -15.49 6.65 2.35
CA GLU A 131 -15.94 7.76 3.18
C GLU A 131 -14.73 8.56 3.66
N ALA A 132 -14.83 9.88 3.59
CA ALA A 132 -13.79 10.73 4.17
C ALA A 132 -13.87 10.57 5.69
N ASN A 133 -12.79 10.13 6.32
CA ASN A 133 -12.73 10.09 7.77
C ASN A 133 -12.17 11.44 8.26
N PRO A 134 -12.97 12.24 9.01
CA PRO A 134 -12.54 13.56 9.49
C PRO A 134 -11.33 13.52 10.44
N HIS A 135 -11.03 12.35 11.01
CA HIS A 135 -9.90 12.14 11.90
C HIS A 135 -8.62 11.73 11.16
N GLU A 136 -8.65 11.62 9.83
CA GLU A 136 -7.43 11.37 9.06
C GLU A 136 -6.51 12.58 9.11
N ARG A 137 -5.32 12.37 9.68
CA ARG A 137 -4.26 13.36 9.71
C ARG A 137 -3.28 13.09 8.59
N PHE A 138 -3.01 14.14 7.82
CA PHE A 138 -2.01 14.14 6.75
C PHE A 138 -0.92 15.16 7.10
N PRO A 139 0.35 14.90 6.77
CA PRO A 139 0.86 13.70 6.10
C PRO A 139 0.85 12.46 7.01
N ARG A 140 0.63 11.28 6.43
CA ARG A 140 0.73 9.98 7.12
C ARG A 140 2.19 9.52 7.20
N VAL A 141 2.99 10.26 7.97
CA VAL A 141 4.46 10.11 8.01
C VAL A 141 4.91 8.69 8.33
N ALA A 142 4.27 8.00 9.29
CA ALA A 142 4.59 6.61 9.60
C ALA A 142 4.46 5.67 8.39
N ARG A 143 3.45 5.88 7.54
CA ARG A 143 3.23 5.10 6.32
C ARG A 143 4.21 5.46 5.20
N LEU A 144 4.58 6.73 5.10
CA LEU A 144 5.60 7.19 4.17
C LEU A 144 6.98 6.58 4.49
N ILE A 145 7.37 6.55 5.76
CA ILE A 145 8.60 5.88 6.23
C ILE A 145 8.54 4.38 5.91
N ASP A 146 7.42 3.73 6.24
CA ASP A 146 7.19 2.32 5.97
C ASP A 146 7.39 1.93 4.49
N ILE A 147 6.87 2.76 3.58
CA ILE A 147 7.01 2.58 2.13
C ILE A 147 8.43 2.91 1.68
N ALA A 148 9.06 3.97 2.20
CA ALA A 148 10.44 4.30 1.85
C ALA A 148 11.42 3.19 2.27
N ILE A 149 11.22 2.55 3.43
CA ILE A 149 11.98 1.37 3.85
C ILE A 149 11.73 0.20 2.89
N LEU A 150 10.47 -0.06 2.54
CA LEU A 150 10.10 -1.14 1.60
C LEU A 150 10.75 -0.96 0.23
N GLU A 151 10.79 0.27 -0.26
CA GLU A 151 11.39 0.62 -1.55
C GLU A 151 12.90 0.87 -1.48
N LYS A 152 13.52 0.67 -0.31
CA LYS A 152 14.96 0.86 -0.09
C LYS A 152 15.46 2.27 -0.47
N GLN A 153 14.69 3.30 -0.11
CA GLN A 153 15.03 4.72 -0.32
C GLN A 153 15.46 5.37 1.02
N PRO A 154 16.72 5.18 1.46
CA PRO A 154 17.18 5.63 2.78
C PRO A 154 17.20 7.17 2.93
N ASP A 155 17.34 7.90 1.83
CA ASP A 155 17.21 9.35 1.75
C ASP A 155 15.81 9.81 2.18
N LYS A 156 14.76 9.19 1.63
CA LYS A 156 13.37 9.52 1.96
C LYS A 156 12.99 9.08 3.36
N VAL A 157 13.57 7.97 3.85
CA VAL A 157 13.40 7.54 5.24
C VAL A 157 13.85 8.64 6.20
N LEU A 158 15.02 9.24 5.97
CA LEU A 158 15.52 10.35 6.80
C LEU A 158 14.68 11.62 6.64
N HIS A 159 14.31 11.98 5.40
CA HIS A 159 13.46 13.15 5.15
C HIS A 159 12.18 13.12 5.99
N TRP A 160 11.47 11.99 5.96
CA TRP A 160 10.23 11.82 6.71
C TRP A 160 10.45 11.66 8.22
N TYR A 161 11.55 11.02 8.64
CA TYR A 161 11.91 10.91 10.05
C TYR A 161 12.23 12.27 10.69
N ASP A 162 12.94 13.14 9.97
CA ASP A 162 13.27 14.48 10.44
C ASP A 162 12.00 15.34 10.56
N ARG A 163 11.09 15.24 9.59
CA ARG A 163 9.78 15.88 9.65
C ARG A 163 8.96 15.41 10.86
N LEU A 164 8.97 14.11 11.18
CA LEU A 164 8.31 13.55 12.36
C LEU A 164 8.91 14.10 13.67
N SER A 165 10.24 14.25 13.71
CA SER A 165 10.97 14.70 14.89
C SER A 165 10.68 16.16 15.26
N LEU A 166 10.22 16.97 14.29
CA LEU A 166 9.77 18.34 14.52
C LEU A 166 8.36 18.43 15.14
N GLU A 167 7.48 17.43 14.94
CA GLU A 167 6.09 17.40 15.45
C GLU A 167 5.99 16.79 16.87
N ARG A 168 6.93 17.22 17.71
CA ARG A 168 7.67 16.53 18.79
C ARG A 168 6.94 15.91 20.00
N SER A 169 5.63 15.63 20.03
CA SER A 169 5.01 15.23 21.33
C SER A 169 4.13 13.97 21.39
N ALA A 170 3.70 13.36 20.29
CA ALA A 170 2.79 12.19 20.36
C ALA A 170 3.16 11.00 19.46
N TRP A 171 4.02 11.20 18.46
CA TRP A 171 4.22 10.22 17.37
C TRP A 171 5.57 9.50 17.39
N GLN A 172 6.47 9.84 18.32
CA GLN A 172 7.79 9.18 18.45
C GLN A 172 7.67 7.69 18.81
N HIS A 173 6.57 7.27 19.44
CA HIS A 173 6.28 5.85 19.69
C HIS A 173 5.55 5.15 18.54
N ALA A 174 5.02 5.90 17.57
CA ALA A 174 4.25 5.35 16.46
C ALA A 174 5.13 4.73 15.36
N VAL A 175 6.44 5.02 15.38
CA VAL A 175 7.38 4.54 14.37
C VAL A 175 8.52 3.77 15.03
N ASP A 176 8.85 2.63 14.44
CA ASP A 176 9.90 1.74 14.92
C ASP A 176 11.28 2.31 14.60
N ALA A 177 11.90 2.93 15.61
CA ALA A 177 13.22 3.54 15.54
C ALA A 177 14.32 2.54 15.13
N ASP A 178 14.20 1.27 15.51
CA ASP A 178 15.19 0.24 15.14
C ASP A 178 15.16 -0.06 13.66
N ARG A 179 13.95 -0.18 13.09
CA ARG A 179 13.76 -0.41 11.66
C ARG A 179 14.27 0.76 10.83
N ILE A 180 14.04 2.00 11.29
CA ILE A 180 14.56 3.20 10.62
C ILE A 180 16.09 3.18 10.62
N ALA A 181 16.71 3.07 11.80
CA ALA A 181 18.16 3.07 11.95
C ALA A 181 18.81 1.95 11.12
N THR A 182 18.21 0.76 11.12
CA THR A 182 18.68 -0.37 10.31
C THR A 182 18.58 -0.09 8.80
N ALA A 183 17.54 0.58 8.34
CA ALA A 183 17.36 0.91 6.93
C ALA A 183 18.35 1.98 6.44
N VAL A 184 18.77 2.91 7.30
CA VAL A 184 19.66 4.02 6.93
C VAL A 184 21.13 3.77 7.27
N LYS A 185 21.48 2.73 8.04
CA LYS A 185 22.84 2.51 8.56
C LYS A 185 23.95 2.47 7.51
N THR A 186 23.68 2.03 6.28
CA THR A 186 24.68 1.99 5.21
C THR A 186 24.80 3.30 4.45
N PHE A 187 23.73 4.09 4.42
CA PHE A 187 23.65 5.36 3.70
C PHE A 187 24.06 6.55 4.57
N ALA A 188 23.59 6.56 5.82
CA ALA A 188 23.85 7.59 6.81
C ALA A 188 24.17 6.93 8.17
N PRO A 189 25.36 6.32 8.30
CA PRO A 189 25.76 5.54 9.47
C PRO A 189 25.75 6.37 10.76
N GLU A 190 26.21 7.63 10.71
CA GLU A 190 26.18 8.54 11.85
C GLU A 190 24.75 8.82 12.33
N ARG A 191 23.82 9.00 11.38
CA ARG A 191 22.40 9.20 11.70
C ARG A 191 21.78 7.95 12.33
N ALA A 192 22.11 6.77 11.83
CA ALA A 192 21.65 5.51 12.45
C ALA A 192 22.13 5.37 13.90
N VAL A 193 23.40 5.72 14.16
CA VAL A 193 23.99 5.72 15.52
C VAL A 193 23.23 6.66 16.45
N VAL A 194 22.92 7.88 16.00
CA VAL A 194 22.13 8.85 16.80
C VAL A 194 20.75 8.30 17.12
N ILE A 195 20.06 7.68 16.16
CA ILE A 195 18.73 7.10 16.37
C ILE A 195 18.77 5.98 17.43
N TRP A 196 19.72 5.05 17.32
CA TRP A 196 19.89 3.98 18.31
C TRP A 196 20.31 4.51 19.68
N LYS A 197 21.17 5.53 19.74
CA LYS A 197 21.56 6.19 20.99
C LYS A 197 20.36 6.81 21.69
N ASN A 198 19.56 7.62 20.99
CA ASN A 198 18.35 8.24 21.55
C ASN A 198 17.36 7.18 22.06
N ARG A 199 17.23 6.05 21.36
CA ARG A 199 16.39 4.94 21.80
C ARG A 199 16.91 4.29 23.08
N ALA A 200 18.22 4.07 23.18
CA ALA A 200 18.86 3.54 24.38
C ALA A 200 18.69 4.49 25.58
N GLU A 201 18.89 5.79 25.40
CA GLU A 201 18.69 6.80 26.44
C GLU A 201 17.24 6.83 26.94
N SER A 202 16.26 6.74 26.03
CA SER A 202 14.84 6.66 26.40
C SER A 202 14.50 5.40 27.21
N LEU A 203 15.17 4.27 26.95
CA LEU A 203 15.01 3.04 27.74
C LEU A 203 15.70 3.16 29.10
N ILE A 204 16.91 3.71 29.15
CA ILE A 204 17.64 3.97 30.40
C ILE A 204 16.83 4.88 31.34
N ALA A 205 16.15 5.89 30.78
CA ALA A 205 15.29 6.79 31.53
C ALA A 205 14.07 6.11 32.20
N GLN A 206 13.72 4.86 31.83
CA GLN A 206 12.64 4.11 32.49
C GLN A 206 13.07 3.44 33.80
N VAL A 207 14.37 3.50 34.15
CA VAL A 207 14.96 3.08 35.43
C VAL A 207 14.47 1.70 35.91
N ASN A 208 14.42 0.73 35.00
CA ASN A 208 14.06 -0.65 35.34
C ASN A 208 15.03 -1.67 34.69
N PRO A 209 15.20 -2.86 35.30
CA PRO A 209 16.21 -3.83 34.85
C PRO A 209 16.03 -4.31 33.40
N SER A 210 14.78 -4.50 32.97
CA SER A 210 14.46 -4.93 31.59
C SER A 210 14.85 -3.88 30.56
N ALA A 211 14.56 -2.61 30.83
CA ALA A 211 14.87 -1.51 29.94
C ALA A 211 16.40 -1.31 29.77
N TYR A 212 17.20 -1.55 30.80
CA TYR A 212 18.66 -1.54 30.68
C TYR A 212 19.18 -2.65 29.75
N GLN A 213 18.61 -3.87 29.85
CA GLN A 213 18.98 -4.96 28.96
C GLN A 213 18.65 -4.63 27.51
N GLU A 214 17.47 -4.05 27.26
CA GLU A 214 17.08 -3.60 25.92
C GLU A 214 17.98 -2.44 25.42
N ALA A 215 18.30 -1.47 26.27
CA ALA A 215 19.19 -0.35 25.91
C ALA A 215 20.57 -0.85 25.44
N ALA A 216 21.12 -1.86 26.11
CA ALA A 216 22.41 -2.45 25.76
C ALA A 216 22.42 -3.06 24.33
N VAL A 217 21.28 -3.54 23.82
CA VAL A 217 21.17 -4.04 22.44
C VAL A 217 21.37 -2.91 21.43
N TYR A 218 20.74 -1.76 21.65
CA TYR A 218 20.85 -0.60 20.76
C TYR A 218 22.25 0.01 20.79
N LEU A 219 22.87 0.10 21.97
CA LEU A 219 24.25 0.57 22.11
C LEU A 219 25.25 -0.34 21.39
N ARG A 220 25.05 -1.67 21.43
CA ARG A 220 25.87 -2.62 20.67
C ARG A 220 25.75 -2.39 19.16
N LYS A 221 24.54 -2.19 18.63
CA LYS A 221 24.31 -1.87 17.20
C LYS A 221 25.01 -0.58 16.79
N ALA A 222 24.89 0.47 17.60
CA ALA A 222 25.58 1.74 17.37
C ALA A 222 27.11 1.59 17.40
N GLY A 223 27.64 0.85 18.39
CA GLY A 223 29.06 0.55 18.49
C GLY A 223 29.61 -0.15 17.24
N GLN A 224 28.91 -1.17 16.74
CA GLN A 224 29.31 -1.90 15.53
C GLN A 224 29.42 -0.98 14.30
N VAL A 225 28.44 -0.11 14.08
CA VAL A 225 28.47 0.83 12.96
C VAL A 225 29.62 1.82 13.12
N MET A 226 29.84 2.37 14.32
CA MET A 226 30.96 3.28 14.58
C MET A 226 32.33 2.62 14.37
N THR A 227 32.49 1.35 14.75
CA THR A 227 33.75 0.62 14.48
C THR A 227 33.98 0.41 12.99
N SER A 228 32.94 0.12 12.21
CA SER A 228 33.05 -0.04 10.76
C SER A 228 33.33 1.26 10.01
N LEU A 229 33.11 2.43 10.62
CA LEU A 229 33.43 3.74 10.03
C LEU A 229 34.86 4.19 10.27
N LYS A 230 35.52 3.63 11.29
CA LYS A 230 36.91 3.98 11.66
C LYS A 230 37.95 3.09 10.98
N THR A 231 37.50 2.10 10.20
CA THR A 231 38.36 1.20 9.42
C THR A 231 38.40 1.69 7.98
#